data_AF-A0A833A5D2-F1
#
_entry.id   AF-A0A833A5D2-F1
#
_cell.length_a   1.000
_cell.length_b   1.000
_cell.length_c   1.000
_cell.angle_alpha   90.00
_cell.angle_beta   90.00
_cell.angle_gamma   90.00
#
_symmetry.space_group_name_H-M   'P 1'
#
loop_
_entity.id
_entity.type
_entity.pdbx_description
1 polymer ?
#
loop_
_entity_poly.entity_id
_entity_poly.type
_entity_poly.pdbx_seq_one_letter_code
_entity_poly.pdbx_strand_id
1 'polypeptide(L)'
;LASTSPANMQTLLARLADKLPCRLVVEAETRLPLGSQVKLIERTIVPGSSLKGYIRTALLYYLASREPNIAKILNATVRIGGRYKPKEASIDLENFFLRTSKPRKQGGLVDALQQLLVSDPKPVSPKLSLKELKVCEIPNMQPIAEVYAITMTGGQLVYDVAVLRKPRNPLKRLVREHSAVLDKLSLLERIDVLEALRRFGCDLVESEIARIKGVKELEGYVRLLEDLRKRYCGRVGECVVARIGFMTGHQAKTILNLVKRVNPPLYNSVKRFLSQYYGRVWDELTLKMVRMEDRLVGVGWCELCLTRL
;
A
#
# COMPACT_ATOMS: atom_id res chain seq x y z
N LEU A 1 28.63 -19.33 -9.04
CA LEU A 1 27.79 -19.42 -7.82
C LEU A 1 26.73 -20.54 -7.89
N ALA A 2 26.67 -21.32 -8.98
CA ALA A 2 25.81 -22.50 -9.09
C ALA A 2 26.67 -23.77 -9.05
N SER A 3 26.94 -24.30 -7.85
CA SER A 3 27.40 -25.70 -7.61
C SER A 3 27.71 -26.01 -6.13
N THR A 4 27.38 -25.14 -5.17
CA THR A 4 27.60 -25.47 -3.76
C THR A 4 26.48 -26.37 -3.25
N SER A 5 26.84 -27.60 -2.86
CA SER A 5 25.92 -28.51 -2.17
C SER A 5 25.36 -27.84 -0.89
N PRO A 6 24.15 -28.21 -0.44
CA PRO A 6 23.55 -27.64 0.78
C PRO A 6 24.46 -27.70 2.01
N ALA A 7 25.25 -28.77 2.14
CA ALA A 7 26.25 -28.94 3.20
C ALA A 7 27.38 -27.89 3.11
N ASN A 8 27.88 -27.60 1.91
CA ASN A 8 28.91 -26.57 1.69
C ASN A 8 28.36 -25.15 1.95
N MET A 9 27.06 -24.93 1.79
CA MET A 9 26.42 -23.65 2.05
C MET A 9 26.32 -23.35 3.55
N GLN A 10 26.02 -24.36 4.37
CA GLN A 10 26.05 -24.23 5.84
C GLN A 10 27.45 -23.92 6.37
N THR A 11 28.48 -24.60 5.85
CA THR A 11 29.88 -24.34 6.23
C THR A 11 30.35 -22.95 5.79
N LEU A 12 29.94 -22.49 4.60
CA LEU A 12 30.25 -21.15 4.10
C LEU A 12 29.56 -20.07 4.93
N LEU A 13 28.29 -20.26 5.29
CA LEU A 13 27.52 -19.35 6.16
C LEU A 13 28.13 -19.29 7.57
N ALA A 14 28.55 -20.41 8.14
CA ALA A 14 29.23 -20.45 9.43
C ALA A 14 30.57 -19.68 9.41
N ARG A 15 31.36 -19.83 8.34
CA ARG A 15 32.64 -19.10 8.16
C ARG A 15 32.47 -17.60 7.89
N LEU A 16 31.33 -17.21 7.32
CA LEU A 16 31.00 -15.82 7.04
C LEU A 16 30.14 -15.18 8.13
N ALA A 17 29.66 -15.94 9.12
CA ALA A 17 28.76 -15.45 10.16
C ALA A 17 29.35 -14.27 10.93
N ASP A 18 30.66 -14.32 11.23
CA ASP A 18 31.39 -13.26 11.95
C ASP A 18 31.81 -12.10 11.05
N LYS A 19 31.76 -12.28 9.72
CA LYS A 19 32.15 -11.30 8.69
C LYS A 19 30.95 -10.60 8.04
N LEU A 20 29.77 -11.20 8.17
CA LEU A 20 28.51 -10.59 7.78
C LEU A 20 28.03 -9.78 8.99
N PRO A 21 27.70 -8.49 8.85
CA PRO A 21 27.01 -7.75 9.89
C PRO A 21 25.58 -8.31 10.02
N CYS A 22 25.45 -9.47 10.65
CA CYS A 22 24.18 -10.14 10.95
C CYS A 22 23.48 -9.49 12.14
N ARG A 23 24.13 -8.52 12.79
CA ARG A 23 23.62 -7.81 13.96
C ARG A 23 23.12 -6.44 13.53
N LEU A 24 21.80 -6.30 13.49
CA LEU A 24 21.15 -4.99 13.41
C LEU A 24 21.06 -4.43 14.83
N VAL A 25 21.72 -3.30 15.07
CA VAL A 25 21.60 -2.55 16.33
C VAL A 25 20.59 -1.43 16.10
N VAL A 26 19.53 -1.41 16.90
CA VAL A 26 18.50 -0.36 16.86
C VAL A 26 18.31 0.22 18.24
N GLU A 27 17.96 1.50 18.28
CA GLU A 27 17.56 2.15 19.51
C GLU A 27 16.21 1.60 19.99
N ALA A 28 16.12 1.25 21.27
CA ALA A 28 14.91 0.79 21.90
C ALA A 28 14.32 1.91 22.75
N GLU A 29 13.23 2.51 22.28
CA GLU A 29 12.51 3.54 23.03
C GLU A 29 11.54 2.95 24.06
N THR A 30 11.37 1.62 24.06
CA THR A 30 10.55 0.89 25.02
C THR A 30 11.34 -0.26 25.63
N ARG A 31 11.08 -0.56 26.91
CA ARG A 31 11.62 -1.77 27.54
C ARG A 31 10.89 -2.97 26.93
N LEU A 32 11.65 -3.85 26.28
CA LEU A 32 11.10 -5.07 25.73
C LEU A 32 10.84 -6.07 26.88
N PRO A 33 9.59 -6.50 27.14
CA PRO A 33 9.34 -7.56 28.10
C PRO A 33 10.09 -8.85 27.71
N LEU A 34 10.47 -9.64 28.73
CA LEU A 34 11.10 -10.93 28.49
C LEU A 34 10.14 -11.85 27.72
N GLY A 35 10.65 -12.50 26.67
CA GLY A 35 9.87 -13.40 25.81
C GLY A 35 9.05 -12.70 24.71
N SER A 36 9.08 -11.37 24.60
CA SER A 36 8.40 -10.66 23.52
C SER A 36 8.97 -11.00 22.15
N GLN A 37 8.08 -11.28 21.19
CA GLN A 37 8.46 -11.44 19.79
C GLN A 37 8.56 -10.07 19.12
N VAL A 38 9.71 -9.79 18.51
CA VAL A 38 9.94 -8.59 17.70
C VAL A 38 9.71 -8.92 16.24
N LYS A 39 8.77 -8.21 15.60
CA LYS A 39 8.63 -8.26 14.15
C LYS A 39 9.72 -7.43 13.51
N LEU A 40 10.63 -8.11 12.81
CA LEU A 40 11.62 -7.47 11.97
C LEU A 40 10.91 -6.89 10.74
N ILE A 41 11.19 -5.64 10.39
CA ILE A 41 10.88 -5.17 9.04
C ILE A 41 11.78 -5.94 8.08
N GLU A 42 11.27 -6.31 6.90
CA GLU A 42 12.07 -6.85 5.81
C GLU A 42 13.34 -6.01 5.61
N ARG A 43 14.43 -6.64 5.14
CA ARG A 43 15.74 -5.96 4.98
C ARG A 43 15.66 -4.67 4.17
N THR A 44 14.71 -4.58 3.25
CA THR A 44 14.49 -3.42 2.36
C THR A 44 13.61 -2.33 2.97
N ILE A 45 13.13 -2.48 4.21
CA ILE A 45 12.23 -1.58 4.93
C ILE A 45 10.82 -1.49 4.29
N VAL A 46 10.75 -0.98 3.06
CA VAL A 46 9.56 -0.97 2.20
C VAL A 46 9.98 -1.47 0.82
N PRO A 47 9.68 -2.73 0.44
CA PRO A 47 10.06 -3.27 -0.86
C PRO A 47 9.47 -2.49 -2.05
N GLY A 48 10.12 -2.56 -3.22
CA GLY A 48 9.61 -1.96 -4.45
C GLY A 48 8.23 -2.48 -4.85
N SER A 49 7.94 -3.75 -4.51
CA SER A 49 6.62 -4.36 -4.68
C SER A 49 5.53 -3.71 -3.83
N SER A 50 5.87 -3.22 -2.62
CA SER A 50 4.95 -2.50 -1.74
C SER A 50 4.61 -1.11 -2.30
N LEU A 51 5.63 -0.39 -2.79
CA LEU A 51 5.41 0.89 -3.48
C LEU A 51 4.60 0.71 -4.77
N LYS A 52 4.93 -0.30 -5.58
CA LYS A 52 4.16 -0.65 -6.79
C LYS A 52 2.72 -1.02 -6.46
N GLY A 53 2.48 -1.73 -5.35
CA GLY A 53 1.16 -2.03 -4.83
C GLY A 53 0.37 -0.78 -4.44
N TYR A 54 1.01 0.18 -3.78
CA TYR A 54 0.40 1.47 -3.47
C TYR A 54 0.03 2.26 -4.73
N ILE A 55 0.95 2.35 -5.71
CA ILE A 55 0.70 2.99 -7.01
C ILE A 55 -0.49 2.33 -7.71
N ARG A 56 -0.57 0.98 -7.69
CA ARG A 56 -1.70 0.24 -8.26
C ARG A 56 -3.02 0.64 -7.64
N THR A 57 -3.10 0.68 -6.32
CA THR A 57 -4.32 1.04 -5.59
C THR A 57 -4.72 2.49 -5.86
N ALA A 58 -3.74 3.42 -5.89
CA ALA A 58 -3.99 4.82 -6.21
C ALA A 58 -4.53 5.00 -7.64
N LEU A 59 -3.96 4.29 -8.62
CA LEU A 59 -4.46 4.32 -10.00
C LEU A 59 -5.87 3.73 -10.12
N LEU A 60 -6.13 2.60 -9.45
CA LEU A 60 -7.47 2.00 -9.42
C LEU A 60 -8.48 2.97 -8.80
N TYR A 61 -8.14 3.58 -7.66
CA TYR A 61 -8.97 4.59 -7.00
C TYR A 61 -9.24 5.77 -7.94
N TYR A 62 -8.19 6.31 -8.57
CA TYR A 62 -8.29 7.46 -9.46
C TYR A 62 -9.23 7.19 -10.63
N LEU A 63 -9.02 6.07 -11.35
CA LEU A 63 -9.85 5.68 -12.48
C LEU A 63 -11.30 5.43 -12.07
N ALA A 64 -11.50 4.69 -10.96
CA ALA A 64 -12.84 4.41 -10.44
C ALA A 64 -13.57 5.69 -10.00
N SER A 65 -12.88 6.63 -9.37
CA SER A 65 -13.48 7.89 -8.90
C SER A 65 -13.96 8.82 -10.02
N ARG A 66 -13.43 8.63 -11.23
CA ARG A 66 -13.78 9.44 -12.42
C ARG A 66 -14.80 8.76 -13.33
N GLU A 67 -15.17 7.52 -13.03
CA GLU A 67 -16.13 6.76 -13.83
C GLU A 67 -17.56 7.13 -13.42
N PRO A 68 -18.37 7.75 -14.32
CA PRO A 68 -19.72 8.21 -13.97
C PRO A 68 -20.63 7.10 -13.46
N ASN A 69 -20.45 5.87 -13.94
CA ASN A 69 -21.28 4.72 -13.57
C ASN A 69 -20.61 3.80 -12.53
N ILE A 70 -19.68 4.33 -11.72
CA ILE A 70 -18.87 3.51 -10.81
C ILE A 70 -19.71 2.63 -9.88
N ALA A 71 -20.83 3.12 -9.35
CA ALA A 71 -21.70 2.32 -8.47
C ALA A 71 -22.24 1.06 -9.17
N LYS A 72 -22.64 1.17 -10.44
CA LYS A 72 -23.11 0.05 -11.27
C LYS A 72 -21.98 -0.92 -11.57
N ILE A 73 -20.80 -0.41 -11.92
CA ILE A 73 -19.61 -1.23 -12.19
C ILE A 73 -19.19 -1.99 -10.94
N LEU A 74 -19.18 -1.34 -9.76
CA LEU A 74 -18.87 -1.99 -8.50
C LEU A 74 -19.85 -3.14 -8.20
N ASN A 75 -21.16 -2.93 -8.37
CA ASN A 75 -22.15 -4.00 -8.19
C ASN A 75 -21.96 -5.17 -9.17
N ALA A 76 -21.54 -4.89 -10.41
CA ALA A 76 -21.33 -5.92 -11.43
C ALA A 76 -20.01 -6.70 -11.25
N THR A 77 -18.99 -6.09 -10.65
CA THR A 77 -17.62 -6.63 -10.63
C THR A 77 -17.16 -7.08 -9.25
N VAL A 78 -17.78 -6.59 -8.17
CA VAL A 78 -17.41 -7.01 -6.81
C VAL A 78 -18.12 -8.32 -6.47
N ARG A 79 -17.34 -9.39 -6.36
CA ARG A 79 -17.84 -10.75 -6.12
C ARG A 79 -17.76 -11.09 -4.63
N ILE A 80 -18.92 -11.23 -3.99
CA ILE A 80 -19.03 -11.58 -2.57
C ILE A 80 -20.01 -12.74 -2.37
N GLY A 81 -19.84 -13.49 -1.27
CA GLY A 81 -20.68 -14.64 -0.92
C GLY A 81 -19.88 -15.95 -0.77
N GLY A 82 -20.54 -16.99 -0.25
CA GLY A 82 -19.87 -18.22 0.20
C GLY A 82 -19.06 -18.99 -0.86
N ARG A 83 -19.32 -18.76 -2.16
CA ARG A 83 -18.59 -19.38 -3.27
C ARG A 83 -17.27 -18.68 -3.63
N TYR A 84 -17.03 -17.47 -3.14
CA TYR A 84 -15.88 -16.66 -3.51
C TYR A 84 -14.90 -16.51 -2.35
N LYS A 85 -13.61 -16.47 -2.66
CA LYS A 85 -12.57 -16.12 -1.67
C LYS A 85 -12.38 -14.60 -1.62
N PRO A 86 -11.99 -14.00 -0.48
CA PRO A 86 -11.71 -12.56 -0.40
C PRO A 86 -10.77 -12.02 -1.48
N LYS A 87 -9.75 -12.81 -1.85
CA LYS A 87 -8.79 -12.47 -2.90
C LYS A 87 -9.41 -12.36 -4.30
N GLU A 88 -10.60 -12.93 -4.51
CA GLU A 88 -11.33 -12.92 -5.78
C GLU A 88 -12.32 -11.75 -5.87
N ALA A 89 -12.61 -11.08 -4.75
CA ALA A 89 -13.68 -10.10 -4.66
C ALA A 89 -13.49 -8.90 -5.59
N SER A 90 -12.25 -8.49 -5.86
CA SER A 90 -11.92 -7.34 -6.71
C SER A 90 -11.34 -7.70 -8.07
N ILE A 91 -11.22 -8.99 -8.43
CA ILE A 91 -10.52 -9.42 -9.65
C ILE A 91 -11.17 -8.79 -10.89
N ASP A 92 -12.50 -8.83 -11.00
CA ASP A 92 -13.19 -8.28 -12.17
C ASP A 92 -13.08 -6.76 -12.24
N LEU A 93 -13.08 -6.09 -11.08
CA LEU A 93 -12.92 -4.64 -11.00
C LEU A 93 -11.51 -4.22 -11.48
N GLU A 94 -10.49 -4.93 -11.02
CA GLU A 94 -9.13 -4.75 -11.53
C GLU A 94 -9.02 -5.08 -13.01
N ASN A 95 -9.71 -6.13 -13.46
CA ASN A 95 -9.74 -6.49 -14.88
C ASN A 95 -10.37 -5.38 -15.73
N PHE A 96 -11.43 -4.75 -15.23
CA PHE A 96 -12.11 -3.65 -15.92
C PHE A 96 -11.16 -2.44 -16.12
N PHE A 97 -10.51 -1.99 -15.05
CA PHE A 97 -9.69 -0.77 -15.11
C PHE A 97 -8.25 -1.00 -15.58
N LEU A 98 -7.59 -2.04 -15.07
CA LEU A 98 -6.12 -2.18 -15.17
C LEU A 98 -5.68 -3.31 -16.10
N ARG A 99 -6.57 -4.20 -16.53
CA ARG A 99 -6.19 -5.33 -17.41
C ARG A 99 -7.00 -5.38 -18.68
N THR A 100 -6.53 -6.18 -19.63
CA THR A 100 -7.26 -6.55 -20.84
C THR A 100 -6.86 -7.95 -21.26
N SER A 101 -7.71 -8.63 -22.03
CA SER A 101 -7.38 -9.95 -22.55
C SER A 101 -6.35 -9.86 -23.67
N LYS A 102 -5.40 -10.80 -23.70
CA LYS A 102 -4.55 -11.00 -24.86
C LYS A 102 -5.37 -11.52 -26.05
N PRO A 103 -4.86 -11.41 -27.29
CA PRO A 103 -5.49 -12.04 -28.45
C PRO A 103 -5.76 -13.53 -28.21
N ARG A 104 -6.84 -14.05 -28.79
CA ARG A 104 -7.41 -15.39 -28.48
C ARG A 104 -6.39 -16.53 -28.49
N LYS A 105 -5.36 -16.46 -29.35
CA LYS A 105 -4.33 -17.49 -29.49
C LYS A 105 -3.25 -17.47 -28.40
N GLN A 106 -3.09 -16.37 -27.66
CA GLN A 106 -2.01 -16.22 -26.67
C GLN A 106 -2.45 -16.54 -25.23
N GLY A 107 -3.74 -16.45 -24.94
CA GLY A 107 -4.29 -16.68 -23.60
C GLY A 107 -3.82 -15.66 -22.55
N GLY A 108 -4.59 -15.53 -21.47
CA GLY A 108 -4.23 -14.68 -20.32
C GLY A 108 -4.48 -13.18 -20.50
N LEU A 109 -3.98 -12.40 -19.53
CA LEU A 109 -4.23 -10.97 -19.40
C LEU A 109 -2.96 -10.14 -19.60
N VAL A 110 -3.13 -8.91 -20.08
CA VAL A 110 -2.14 -7.83 -20.07
C VAL A 110 -2.54 -6.84 -19.00
N ASP A 111 -1.58 -6.46 -18.16
CA ASP A 111 -1.77 -5.50 -17.06
C ASP A 111 -1.06 -4.18 -17.37
N ALA A 112 -1.75 -3.07 -17.14
CA ALA A 112 -1.24 -1.72 -17.37
C ALA A 112 0.06 -1.43 -16.62
N LEU A 113 0.27 -2.05 -15.44
CA LEU A 113 1.48 -1.86 -14.63
C LEU A 113 2.62 -2.81 -15.05
N GLN A 114 2.50 -3.57 -16.14
CA GLN A 114 3.62 -4.36 -16.69
C GLN A 114 4.78 -3.47 -17.14
N GLN A 115 4.50 -2.25 -17.61
CA GLN A 115 5.53 -1.30 -18.04
C GLN A 115 6.11 -0.48 -16.87
N LEU A 116 5.54 -0.57 -15.67
CA LEU A 116 6.04 0.13 -14.49
C LEU A 116 7.09 -0.73 -13.77
N LEU A 117 8.33 -0.29 -13.81
CA LEU A 117 9.44 -0.85 -13.03
C LEU A 117 9.65 -0.01 -11.78
N VAL A 118 9.78 -0.68 -10.64
CA VAL A 118 10.07 -0.06 -9.34
C VAL A 118 11.17 -0.90 -8.70
N SER A 119 12.32 -0.30 -8.43
CA SER A 119 13.42 -0.99 -7.73
C SER A 119 13.07 -1.24 -6.26
N ASP A 120 13.82 -2.09 -5.59
CA ASP A 120 13.91 -2.01 -4.13
C ASP A 120 14.63 -0.73 -3.70
N PRO A 121 14.38 -0.21 -2.50
CA PRO A 121 14.90 1.09 -2.10
C PRO A 121 16.39 1.05 -1.76
N LYS A 122 17.05 2.17 -2.02
CA LYS A 122 18.34 2.54 -1.44
C LYS A 122 18.06 3.45 -0.22
N PRO A 123 18.31 2.99 1.02
CA PRO A 123 18.07 3.81 2.19
C PRO A 123 19.12 4.92 2.31
N VAL A 124 18.67 6.15 2.61
CA VAL A 124 19.53 7.31 2.86
C VAL A 124 19.29 7.78 4.30
N SER A 125 20.32 7.60 5.14
CA SER A 125 20.29 7.87 6.59
C SER A 125 19.03 7.31 7.30
N PRO A 126 18.71 6.01 7.15
CA PRO A 126 17.54 5.43 7.77
C PRO A 126 17.69 5.46 9.30
N LYS A 127 16.68 5.99 10.00
CA LYS A 127 16.58 5.88 11.45
C LYS A 127 15.63 4.75 11.78
N LEU A 128 16.17 3.70 12.39
CA LEU A 128 15.42 2.53 12.83
C LEU A 128 15.32 2.50 14.34
N SER A 129 14.12 2.29 14.87
CA SER A 129 13.87 2.14 16.30
C SER A 129 12.90 1.01 16.58
N LEU A 130 13.12 0.30 17.69
CA LEU A 130 12.19 -0.67 18.22
C LEU A 130 11.04 0.06 18.91
N LYS A 131 9.82 -0.17 18.43
CA LYS A 131 8.60 0.47 18.93
C LYS A 131 7.58 -0.55 19.37
N GLU A 132 6.79 -0.15 20.36
CA GLU A 132 5.54 -0.80 20.73
C GLU A 132 4.40 -0.27 19.84
N LEU A 133 3.76 -1.17 19.10
CA LEU A 133 2.58 -0.89 18.30
C LEU A 133 1.35 -1.35 19.06
N LYS A 134 0.47 -0.41 19.39
CA LYS A 134 -0.80 -0.67 20.07
C LYS A 134 -1.94 -0.73 19.06
N VAL A 135 -2.80 -1.73 19.20
CA VAL A 135 -4.06 -1.82 18.50
C VAL A 135 -5.16 -1.46 19.48
N CYS A 136 -5.84 -0.35 19.25
CA CYS A 136 -6.91 0.14 20.12
C CYS A 136 -8.25 0.19 19.39
N GLU A 137 -9.33 -0.05 20.11
CA GLU A 137 -10.69 0.24 19.67
C GLU A 137 -11.05 1.71 19.96
N ILE A 138 -11.64 2.41 19.00
CA ILE A 138 -12.16 3.77 19.18
C ILE A 138 -13.68 3.76 19.38
N PRO A 139 -14.27 4.74 20.11
CA PRO A 139 -13.64 5.96 20.63
C PRO A 139 -12.95 5.80 21.98
N ASN A 140 -13.20 4.72 22.73
CA ASN A 140 -12.76 4.58 24.12
C ASN A 140 -11.28 4.22 24.31
N MET A 141 -10.52 4.10 23.21
CA MET A 141 -9.09 3.76 23.21
C MET A 141 -8.76 2.45 23.93
N GLN A 142 -9.68 1.48 23.93
CA GLN A 142 -9.50 0.20 24.59
C GLN A 142 -8.41 -0.62 23.88
N PRO A 143 -7.33 -1.04 24.56
CA PRO A 143 -6.29 -1.86 23.93
C PRO A 143 -6.82 -3.26 23.64
N ILE A 144 -6.60 -3.73 22.41
CA ILE A 144 -6.98 -5.07 21.92
C ILE A 144 -5.75 -5.96 21.77
N ALA A 145 -4.64 -5.39 21.31
CA ALA A 145 -3.41 -6.11 21.06
C ALA A 145 -2.20 -5.17 21.09
N GLU A 146 -1.04 -5.75 21.38
CA GLU A 146 0.27 -5.09 21.31
C GLU A 146 1.23 -5.93 20.46
N VAL A 147 2.10 -5.26 19.72
CA VAL A 147 3.14 -5.90 18.91
C VAL A 147 4.39 -5.04 18.98
N TYR A 148 5.55 -5.65 19.22
CA TYR A 148 6.82 -4.96 19.12
C TYR A 148 7.36 -5.11 17.69
N ALA A 149 7.74 -4.00 17.06
CA ALA A 149 8.33 -4.04 15.73
C ALA A 149 9.48 -3.04 15.64
N ILE A 150 10.49 -3.39 14.85
CA ILE A 150 11.44 -2.39 14.36
C ILE A 150 10.66 -1.48 13.40
N THR A 151 10.87 -0.17 13.45
CA THR A 151 10.17 0.82 12.63
C THR A 151 11.17 1.82 12.08
N MET A 152 10.91 2.34 10.87
CA MET A 152 11.64 3.47 10.34
C MET A 152 10.98 4.76 10.83
N THR A 153 11.67 5.50 11.69
CA THR A 153 11.18 6.75 12.31
C THR A 153 11.72 8.01 11.65
N GLY A 154 12.67 7.86 10.71
CA GLY A 154 13.21 8.96 9.94
C GLY A 154 14.18 8.48 8.85
N GLY A 155 14.65 9.43 8.05
CA GLY A 155 15.49 9.17 6.86
C GLY A 155 14.66 9.09 5.59
N GLN A 156 15.27 8.60 4.51
CA GLN A 156 14.64 8.51 3.18
C GLN A 156 14.88 7.14 2.55
N LEU A 157 13.93 6.72 1.70
CA LEU A 157 14.05 5.54 0.86
C LEU A 157 13.99 6.00 -0.59
N VAL A 158 15.09 5.83 -1.34
CA VAL A 158 15.18 6.26 -2.74
C VAL A 158 14.91 5.07 -3.66
N TYR A 159 13.98 5.24 -4.59
CA TYR A 159 13.57 4.21 -5.54
C TYR A 159 13.88 4.67 -6.96
N ASP A 160 14.39 3.75 -7.77
CA ASP A 160 14.48 3.93 -9.21
C ASP A 160 13.13 3.48 -9.82
N VAL A 161 12.40 4.43 -10.43
CA VAL A 161 11.09 4.19 -11.03
C VAL A 161 11.15 4.51 -12.52
N ALA A 162 10.77 3.55 -13.35
CA ALA A 162 10.75 3.72 -14.81
C ALA A 162 9.43 3.24 -15.40
N VAL A 163 8.89 4.02 -16.34
CA VAL A 163 7.81 3.59 -17.22
C VAL A 163 8.42 3.27 -18.57
N LEU A 164 8.45 1.99 -18.91
CA LEU A 164 8.93 1.53 -20.21
C LEU A 164 7.99 2.05 -21.30
N ARG A 165 8.51 2.94 -22.14
CA ARG A 165 7.78 3.41 -23.33
C ARG A 165 7.94 2.39 -24.44
N LYS A 166 6.88 2.24 -25.25
CA LYS A 166 6.99 1.42 -26.46
C LYS A 166 7.96 2.07 -27.44
N PRO A 167 8.76 1.28 -28.18
CA PRO A 167 9.46 1.82 -29.34
C PRO A 167 8.45 2.42 -30.32
N ARG A 168 8.76 3.62 -30.83
CA ARG A 168 7.88 4.43 -31.72
C ARG A 168 7.52 3.75 -33.05
N ASN A 169 8.08 2.58 -33.35
CA ASN A 169 7.81 1.82 -34.55
C ASN A 169 6.99 0.56 -34.24
N PRO A 170 5.66 0.61 -34.33
CA PRO A 170 4.92 -0.61 -34.57
C PRO A 170 5.04 -0.92 -36.08
N LEU A 171 5.37 -2.16 -36.41
CA LEU A 171 5.16 -2.73 -37.74
C LEU A 171 3.86 -2.18 -38.35
N LYS A 172 3.92 -1.72 -39.62
CA LYS A 172 2.85 -1.03 -40.38
C LYS A 172 1.48 -1.75 -40.42
N ARG A 173 1.31 -2.89 -39.77
CA ARG A 173 0.04 -3.58 -39.53
C ARG A 173 -0.20 -3.75 -38.04
N LEU A 174 -0.77 -2.74 -37.40
CA LEU A 174 -1.49 -2.96 -36.15
C LEU A 174 -2.72 -3.80 -36.50
N VAL A 175 -2.67 -5.11 -36.24
CA VAL A 175 -3.89 -5.93 -36.30
C VAL A 175 -4.83 -5.39 -35.21
N ARG A 176 -6.10 -5.13 -35.55
CA ARG A 176 -7.13 -4.63 -34.60
C ARG A 176 -7.14 -5.42 -33.28
N GLU A 177 -6.83 -6.71 -33.33
CA GLU A 177 -6.74 -7.58 -32.16
C GLU A 177 -5.72 -7.15 -31.10
N HIS A 178 -4.70 -6.36 -31.47
CA HIS A 178 -3.67 -5.86 -30.56
C HIS A 178 -3.94 -4.43 -30.06
N SER A 179 -4.93 -3.71 -30.60
CA SER A 179 -5.17 -2.31 -30.21
C SER A 179 -5.49 -2.18 -28.72
N ALA A 180 -6.40 -3.01 -28.21
CA ALA A 180 -6.80 -3.00 -26.79
C ALA A 180 -5.61 -3.29 -25.85
N VAL A 181 -4.71 -4.19 -26.25
CA VAL A 181 -3.48 -4.50 -25.52
C VAL A 181 -2.56 -3.28 -25.49
N LEU A 182 -2.35 -2.65 -26.65
CA LEU A 182 -1.52 -1.46 -26.75
C LEU A 182 -2.12 -0.30 -25.95
N ASP A 183 -3.42 -0.06 -26.05
CA ASP A 183 -4.11 0.95 -25.25
C ASP A 183 -3.91 0.71 -23.75
N LYS A 184 -4.01 -0.54 -23.29
CA LYS A 184 -3.82 -0.84 -21.87
C LYS A 184 -2.38 -0.62 -21.41
N LEU A 185 -1.39 -0.98 -22.22
CA LEU A 185 0.03 -0.75 -21.90
C LEU A 185 0.41 0.73 -21.90
N SER A 186 -0.27 1.55 -22.71
CA SER A 186 -0.07 3.01 -22.76
C SER A 186 -0.91 3.77 -21.71
N LEU A 187 -1.56 3.07 -20.77
CA LEU A 187 -2.37 3.71 -19.74
C LEU A 187 -1.55 4.69 -18.89
N LEU A 188 -0.35 4.28 -18.47
CA LEU A 188 0.54 5.12 -17.64
C LEU A 188 1.11 6.33 -18.39
N GLU A 189 1.10 6.32 -19.72
CA GLU A 189 1.51 7.47 -20.54
C GLU A 189 0.41 8.54 -20.59
N ARG A 190 -0.85 8.16 -20.33
CA ARG A 190 -2.04 9.02 -20.44
C ARG A 190 -2.60 9.48 -19.09
N ILE A 191 -2.21 8.82 -18.00
CA ILE A 191 -2.65 9.15 -16.65
C ILE A 191 -1.58 10.00 -15.96
N ASP A 192 -2.02 11.06 -15.30
CA ASP A 192 -1.22 11.75 -14.31
C ASP A 192 -1.12 10.87 -13.04
N VAL A 193 -0.04 10.08 -12.96
CA VAL A 193 0.23 9.18 -11.82
C VAL A 193 0.39 9.96 -10.52
N LEU A 194 0.99 11.15 -10.57
CA LEU A 194 1.21 11.98 -9.39
C LEU A 194 -0.13 12.49 -8.84
N GLU A 195 -1.04 12.91 -9.71
CA GLU A 195 -2.40 13.27 -9.31
C GLU A 195 -3.19 12.08 -8.77
N ALA A 196 -3.04 10.88 -9.36
CA ALA A 196 -3.66 9.68 -8.83
C ALA A 196 -3.18 9.37 -7.40
N LEU A 197 -1.87 9.46 -7.15
CA LEU A 197 -1.27 9.31 -5.82
C LEU A 197 -1.77 10.39 -4.85
N ARG A 198 -1.81 11.66 -5.28
CA ARG A 198 -2.28 12.78 -4.47
C ARG A 198 -3.72 12.59 -4.03
N ARG A 199 -4.63 12.25 -4.95
CA ARG A 199 -6.04 12.04 -4.64
C ARG A 199 -6.24 10.91 -3.65
N PHE A 200 -5.56 9.78 -3.86
CA PHE A 200 -5.67 8.65 -2.95
C PHE A 200 -5.07 8.96 -1.57
N GLY A 201 -3.88 9.56 -1.52
CA GLY A 201 -3.25 10.00 -0.27
C GLY A 201 -4.12 10.94 0.55
N CYS A 202 -4.68 11.97 -0.10
CA CYS A 202 -5.57 12.91 0.55
C CYS A 202 -6.87 12.28 1.03
N ASP A 203 -7.46 11.37 0.24
CA ASP A 203 -8.63 10.59 0.67
C ASP A 203 -8.37 9.80 1.96
N LEU A 204 -7.19 9.20 2.08
CA LEU A 204 -6.78 8.50 3.31
C LEU A 204 -6.65 9.45 4.49
N VAL A 205 -6.08 10.65 4.28
CA VAL A 205 -5.95 11.67 5.34
C VAL A 205 -7.33 12.14 5.80
N GLU A 206 -8.21 12.55 4.89
CA GLU A 206 -9.57 12.98 5.24
C GLU A 206 -10.34 11.89 5.97
N SER A 207 -10.28 10.65 5.46
CA SER A 207 -10.99 9.52 6.06
C SER A 207 -10.46 9.20 7.46
N GLU A 208 -9.15 9.33 7.69
CA GLU A 208 -8.55 9.09 9.00
C GLU A 208 -8.94 10.20 9.98
N ILE A 209 -8.88 11.48 9.58
CA ILE A 209 -9.34 12.62 10.39
C ILE A 209 -10.79 12.44 10.77
N ALA A 210 -11.68 12.18 9.80
CA ALA A 210 -13.11 12.00 10.04
C ALA A 210 -13.40 10.85 11.01
N ARG A 211 -12.54 9.84 11.04
CA ARG A 211 -12.68 8.67 11.91
C ARG A 211 -12.29 8.95 13.36
N ILE A 212 -11.24 9.74 13.60
CA ILE A 212 -10.64 9.90 14.93
C ILE A 212 -10.94 11.26 15.58
N LYS A 213 -11.52 12.19 14.83
CA LYS A 213 -11.88 13.52 15.32
C LYS A 213 -12.86 13.41 16.50
N GLY A 214 -12.53 14.08 17.60
CA GLY A 214 -13.32 14.03 18.83
C GLY A 214 -12.83 13.03 19.87
N VAL A 215 -11.84 12.17 19.54
CA VAL A 215 -11.16 11.32 20.53
C VAL A 215 -10.02 12.11 21.17
N LYS A 216 -10.15 12.43 22.46
CA LYS A 216 -9.25 13.32 23.21
C LYS A 216 -7.78 12.89 23.15
N GLU A 217 -7.53 11.60 23.29
CA GLU A 217 -6.20 10.98 23.26
C GLU A 217 -5.52 11.09 21.88
N LEU A 218 -6.29 11.37 20.82
CA LEU A 218 -5.83 11.43 19.44
C LEU A 218 -5.75 12.86 18.89
N GLU A 219 -5.94 13.89 19.71
CA GLU A 219 -5.84 15.28 19.26
C GLU A 219 -4.49 15.60 18.61
N GLY A 220 -3.39 15.09 19.18
CA GLY A 220 -2.06 15.24 18.59
C GLY A 220 -1.92 14.56 17.22
N TYR A 221 -2.61 13.44 17.03
CA TYR A 221 -2.65 12.75 15.73
C TYR A 221 -3.47 13.53 14.71
N VAL A 222 -4.64 14.05 15.12
CA VAL A 222 -5.49 14.89 14.27
C VAL A 222 -4.72 16.12 13.79
N ARG A 223 -3.99 16.82 14.68
CA ARG A 223 -3.16 17.97 14.29
C ARG A 223 -2.11 17.60 13.24
N LEU A 224 -1.43 16.47 13.41
CA LEU A 224 -0.48 15.96 12.42
C LEU A 224 -1.15 15.70 11.06
N LEU A 225 -2.32 15.07 11.04
CA LEU A 225 -3.04 14.79 9.79
C LEU A 225 -3.54 16.06 9.11
N GLU A 226 -4.00 17.05 9.89
CA GLU A 226 -4.39 18.37 9.40
C GLU A 226 -3.21 19.12 8.77
N ASP A 227 -2.02 19.02 9.35
CA ASP A 227 -0.80 19.59 8.78
C ASP A 227 -0.43 18.90 7.45
N LEU A 228 -0.51 17.57 7.38
CA LEU A 228 -0.31 16.82 6.14
C LEU A 228 -1.35 17.24 5.09
N ARG A 229 -2.62 17.32 5.46
CA ARG A 229 -3.70 17.79 4.58
C ARG A 229 -3.38 19.16 4.00
N LYS A 230 -3.07 20.14 4.85
CA LYS A 230 -2.75 21.52 4.43
C LYS A 230 -1.55 21.57 3.49
N ARG A 231 -0.56 20.69 3.69
CA ARG A 231 0.68 20.66 2.91
C ARG A 231 0.50 20.01 1.53
N TYR A 232 -0.27 18.93 1.42
CA TYR A 232 -0.32 18.13 0.17
C TYR A 232 -1.67 18.17 -0.55
N CYS A 233 -2.78 18.43 0.15
CA CYS A 233 -4.11 18.37 -0.43
C CYS A 233 -4.53 19.70 -1.03
N GLY A 234 -4.88 19.69 -2.33
CA GLY A 234 -5.22 20.90 -3.10
C GLY A 234 -4.02 21.72 -3.59
N ARG A 235 -2.79 21.25 -3.37
CA ARG A 235 -1.57 21.90 -3.87
C ARG A 235 -0.97 21.12 -5.04
N VAL A 236 -0.50 21.85 -6.05
CA VAL A 236 0.33 21.29 -7.13
C VAL A 236 1.78 21.29 -6.64
N GLY A 237 2.42 20.12 -6.70
CA GLY A 237 3.80 19.94 -6.26
C GLY A 237 4.28 18.51 -6.51
N GLU A 238 5.58 18.27 -6.43
CA GLU A 238 6.18 16.96 -6.77
C GLU A 238 6.05 15.91 -5.66
N CYS A 239 5.58 16.33 -4.48
CA CYS A 239 5.40 15.50 -3.30
C CYS A 239 3.94 15.29 -2.96
N VAL A 240 3.62 14.11 -2.44
CA VAL A 240 2.29 13.71 -1.98
C VAL A 240 2.37 12.98 -0.64
N VAL A 241 1.31 13.06 0.16
CA VAL A 241 1.15 12.22 1.35
C VAL A 241 0.76 10.81 0.95
N ALA A 242 1.34 9.82 1.61
CA ALA A 242 1.01 8.41 1.40
C ALA A 242 0.97 7.64 2.71
N ARG A 243 0.30 6.48 2.68
CA ARG A 243 0.28 5.53 3.80
C ARG A 243 0.65 4.13 3.33
N ILE A 244 1.88 3.70 3.58
CA ILE A 244 2.47 2.48 3.02
C ILE A 244 3.03 1.60 4.13
N GLY A 245 2.93 0.28 3.92
CA GLY A 245 3.65 -0.71 4.71
C GLY A 245 2.78 -1.60 5.59
N PHE A 246 3.40 -2.09 6.65
CA PHE A 246 2.78 -3.01 7.60
C PHE A 246 1.81 -2.27 8.53
N MET A 247 0.72 -2.93 8.91
CA MET A 247 -0.30 -2.41 9.85
C MET A 247 -0.99 -1.08 9.48
N THR A 248 -0.87 -0.60 8.24
CA THR A 248 -1.54 0.63 7.76
C THR A 248 -3.06 0.56 7.65
N GLY A 249 -3.66 -0.60 7.96
CA GLY A 249 -5.10 -0.83 7.86
C GLY A 249 -5.56 -1.21 6.45
N HIS A 250 -6.82 -1.63 6.34
CA HIS A 250 -7.39 -2.08 5.07
C HIS A 250 -7.70 -0.91 4.12
N GLN A 251 -8.10 0.25 4.64
CA GLN A 251 -8.38 1.45 3.84
C GLN A 251 -7.16 1.90 3.02
N ALA A 252 -5.95 1.88 3.61
CA ALA A 252 -4.72 2.25 2.92
C ALA A 252 -4.31 1.27 1.80
N LYS A 253 -4.90 0.07 1.77
CA LYS A 253 -4.55 -1.02 0.85
C LYS A 253 -5.64 -1.30 -0.18
N THR A 254 -6.75 -0.59 -0.14
CA THR A 254 -7.93 -0.86 -0.95
C THR A 254 -8.59 0.46 -1.37
N ILE A 255 -9.62 0.37 -2.22
CA ILE A 255 -10.42 1.53 -2.63
C ILE A 255 -11.71 1.68 -1.79
N LEU A 256 -11.78 1.05 -0.61
CA LEU A 256 -13.04 0.93 0.14
C LEU A 256 -13.59 2.27 0.60
N ASN A 257 -12.76 3.28 0.80
CA ASN A 257 -13.22 4.63 1.09
C ASN A 257 -14.10 5.17 -0.05
N LEU A 258 -13.72 4.90 -1.30
CA LEU A 258 -14.54 5.23 -2.46
C LEU A 258 -15.85 4.44 -2.43
N VAL A 259 -15.78 3.11 -2.23
CA VAL A 259 -16.97 2.25 -2.18
C VAL A 259 -17.95 2.70 -1.09
N LYS A 260 -17.44 3.06 0.09
CA LYS A 260 -18.23 3.58 1.22
C LYS A 260 -19.01 4.84 0.83
N ARG A 261 -18.41 5.74 0.05
CA ARG A 261 -19.08 6.98 -0.41
C ARG A 261 -20.07 6.75 -1.54
N VAL A 262 -19.70 5.97 -2.55
CA VAL A 262 -20.51 5.85 -3.79
C VAL A 262 -21.53 4.72 -3.73
N ASN A 263 -21.33 3.72 -2.87
CA ASN A 263 -22.22 2.57 -2.70
C ASN A 263 -22.13 2.00 -1.27
N PRO A 264 -22.70 2.70 -0.26
CA PRO A 264 -22.70 2.25 1.13
C PRO A 264 -23.28 0.82 1.36
N PRO A 265 -24.36 0.40 0.66
CA PRO A 265 -24.88 -0.96 0.79
C PRO A 265 -23.87 -2.05 0.39
N LEU A 266 -23.11 -1.83 -0.70
CA LEU A 266 -22.07 -2.75 -1.12
C LEU A 266 -20.91 -2.77 -0.12
N TYR A 267 -20.48 -1.61 0.38
CA TYR A 267 -19.46 -1.52 1.42
C TYR A 267 -19.83 -2.36 2.66
N ASN A 268 -21.07 -2.23 3.14
CA ASN A 268 -21.58 -3.03 4.27
C ASN A 268 -21.61 -4.53 3.96
N SER A 269 -21.98 -4.90 2.73
CA SER A 269 -21.98 -6.29 2.29
C SER A 269 -20.56 -6.88 2.24
N VAL A 270 -19.57 -6.10 1.77
CA VAL A 270 -18.15 -6.49 1.79
C VAL A 270 -17.66 -6.65 3.23
N LYS A 271 -17.97 -5.71 4.13
CA LYS A 271 -17.62 -5.82 5.56
C LYS A 271 -18.15 -7.11 6.17
N ARG A 272 -19.44 -7.40 5.96
CA ARG A 272 -20.09 -8.60 6.49
C ARG A 272 -19.43 -9.88 5.96
N PHE A 273 -19.22 -9.94 4.65
CA PHE A 273 -18.55 -11.06 3.99
C PHE A 273 -17.14 -11.30 4.56
N LEU A 274 -16.32 -10.24 4.71
CA LEU A 274 -14.97 -10.38 5.26
C LEU A 274 -14.97 -10.72 6.74
N SER A 275 -15.91 -10.18 7.51
CA SER A 275 -16.05 -10.49 8.94
C SER A 275 -16.40 -11.97 9.15
N GLN A 276 -17.35 -12.47 8.35
CA GLN A 276 -17.74 -13.88 8.35
C GLN A 276 -16.57 -14.78 7.92
N TYR A 277 -15.85 -14.41 6.86
CA TYR A 277 -14.74 -15.22 6.34
C TYR A 277 -13.57 -15.32 7.33
N TYR A 278 -13.20 -14.21 7.99
CA TYR A 278 -12.07 -14.18 8.92
C TYR A 278 -12.42 -14.53 10.37
N GLY A 279 -13.70 -14.73 10.69
CA GLY A 279 -14.16 -15.03 12.06
C GLY A 279 -13.88 -13.90 13.07
N ARG A 280 -13.71 -12.67 12.60
CA ARG A 280 -13.45 -11.48 13.43
C ARG A 280 -14.06 -10.27 12.78
N VAL A 281 -14.39 -9.26 13.59
CA VAL A 281 -14.96 -8.02 13.07
C VAL A 281 -13.97 -7.36 12.12
N TRP A 282 -14.41 -7.12 10.89
CA TRP A 282 -13.65 -6.41 9.89
C TRP A 282 -14.27 -5.03 9.69
N ASP A 283 -13.70 -4.04 10.38
CA ASP A 283 -14.22 -2.69 10.45
C ASP A 283 -13.14 -1.62 10.59
N GLU A 284 -13.61 -0.39 10.79
CA GLU A 284 -12.81 0.81 11.00
C GLU A 284 -12.68 1.16 12.49
N LEU A 285 -13.20 0.34 13.42
CA LEU A 285 -13.16 0.64 14.86
C LEU A 285 -11.78 0.41 15.46
N THR A 286 -10.90 -0.32 14.77
CA THR A 286 -9.55 -0.63 15.27
C THR A 286 -8.46 0.23 14.64
N LEU A 287 -7.77 1.02 15.46
CA LEU A 287 -6.65 1.87 15.06
C LEU A 287 -5.31 1.25 15.51
N LYS A 288 -4.33 1.20 14.61
CA LYS A 288 -2.98 0.70 14.88
C LYS A 288 -2.05 1.90 15.03
N MET A 289 -1.47 2.06 16.21
CA MET A 289 -0.73 3.25 16.60
C MET A 289 0.63 2.92 17.17
N VAL A 290 1.51 3.90 17.08
CA VAL A 290 2.80 3.93 17.74
C VAL A 290 2.94 5.26 18.47
N ARG A 291 3.66 5.28 19.59
CA ARG A 291 4.06 6.52 20.25
C ARG A 291 5.29 7.09 19.53
N MET A 292 5.17 8.32 19.07
CA MET A 292 6.25 9.09 18.46
C MET A 292 6.37 10.39 19.25
N GLU A 293 7.51 10.59 19.91
CA GLU A 293 7.69 11.68 20.88
C GLU A 293 6.55 11.58 21.92
N ASP A 294 5.74 12.64 22.06
CA ASP A 294 4.63 12.71 23.02
C ASP A 294 3.25 12.49 22.40
N ARG A 295 3.16 11.93 21.19
CA ARG A 295 1.88 11.73 20.48
C ARG A 295 1.70 10.29 20.01
N LEU A 296 0.45 9.84 20.06
CA LEU A 296 0.03 8.63 19.36
C LEU A 296 -0.17 8.98 17.88
N VAL A 297 0.37 8.16 16.99
CA VAL A 297 0.21 8.33 15.55
C VAL A 297 -0.09 6.99 14.89
N GLY A 298 -0.93 7.03 13.86
CA GLY A 298 -1.14 5.86 13.01
C GLY A 298 0.12 5.49 12.24
N VAL A 299 0.34 4.21 12.02
CA VAL A 299 1.55 3.73 11.32
C VAL A 299 1.48 3.95 9.80
N GLY A 300 2.67 4.11 9.21
CA GLY A 300 2.93 4.07 7.77
C GLY A 300 2.75 5.38 7.00
N TRP A 301 2.49 6.51 7.66
CA TRP A 301 2.48 7.81 7.00
C TRP A 301 3.88 8.19 6.51
N CYS A 302 3.96 8.62 5.26
CA CYS A 302 5.18 9.08 4.63
C CYS A 302 4.88 10.14 3.56
N GLU A 303 5.92 10.88 3.17
CA GLU A 303 5.93 11.72 1.99
C GLU A 303 6.54 10.92 0.82
N LEU A 304 5.88 10.96 -0.35
CA LEU A 304 6.44 10.45 -1.59
C LEU A 304 6.71 11.62 -2.52
N CYS A 305 7.97 11.85 -2.85
CA CYS A 305 8.39 12.89 -3.79
C CYS A 305 8.94 12.26 -5.06
N LEU A 306 8.49 12.76 -6.22
CA LEU A 306 9.14 12.48 -7.49
C LEU A 306 10.30 13.44 -7.65
N THR A 307 11.52 12.90 -7.75
CA THR A 307 12.70 13.68 -8.14
C THR A 307 13.05 13.28 -9.56
N ARG A 308 13.09 14.24 -10.48
CA ARG A 308 13.64 13.98 -11.82
C ARG A 308 15.16 13.98 -11.71
N LEU A 309 15.78 12.85 -12.02
CA LEU A 309 17.20 12.77 -12.36
C LEU A 309 17.40 13.17 -13.81
#